data_AF-A0A3D0TR24-F1
#
_entry.id   AF-A0A3D0TR24-F1
#
_cell.length_a   1.000
_cell.length_b   1.000
_cell.length_c   1.000
_cell.angle_alpha   90.00
_cell.angle_beta   90.00
_cell.angle_gamma   90.00
#
_symmetry.space_group_name_H-M   'P 1'
#
loop_
_entity.id
_entity.type
_entity.pdbx_description
1 polymer ?
#
loop_
_entity_poly.entity_id
_entity_poly.type
_entity_poly.pdbx_seq_one_letter_code
_entity_poly.pdbx_strand_id
1 'polypeptide(L)'
;QTQVDRVVPKYLEWLKRFPTVSSLACAPKGEVIKAWQGLGYNRRALHLKRAAEVIATKYKGKVPRTLEELQSLPGIGPYTSGAIAAFAFGMNLPFIETNIRTVFIHFFFRGKKKVRDEEILELVVRALPNKV
;
A
#
# COMPACT_ATOMS: atom_id res chain seq x y z
N GLN A 1 8.22 0.36 7.35
CA GLN A 1 9.20 1.41 7.02
C GLN A 1 10.53 0.73 6.72
N THR A 2 11.01 0.86 5.48
CA THR A 2 12.25 0.24 4.94
C THR A 2 12.67 1.11 3.76
N GLN A 3 13.96 1.41 3.61
CA GLN A 3 14.46 2.28 2.53
C GLN A 3 14.40 1.60 1.16
N VAL A 4 14.21 2.38 0.09
CA VAL A 4 14.01 1.89 -1.29
C VAL A 4 15.13 0.95 -1.73
N ASP A 5 16.39 1.33 -1.52
CA ASP A 5 17.55 0.52 -1.97
C ASP A 5 17.60 -0.88 -1.35
N ARG A 6 17.03 -1.04 -0.15
CA ARG A 6 16.90 -2.35 0.51
C ARG A 6 15.68 -3.13 0.01
N VAL A 7 14.63 -2.43 -0.45
CA VAL A 7 13.39 -3.04 -0.95
C VAL A 7 13.58 -3.59 -2.36
N VAL A 8 14.24 -2.85 -3.26
CA VAL A 8 14.36 -3.21 -4.69
C VAL A 8 14.85 -4.65 -4.93
N PRO A 9 16.00 -5.10 -4.41
CA PRO A 9 16.47 -6.47 -4.66
C PRO A 9 15.52 -7.52 -4.08
N LYS A 10 14.94 -7.26 -2.91
CA LYS A 10 13.96 -8.16 -2.26
C LYS A 10 12.64 -8.22 -2.99
N TYR A 11 12.18 -7.11 -3.57
CA TYR A 11 10.99 -7.05 -4.39
C TYR A 11 11.13 -7.90 -5.65
N LEU A 12 12.29 -7.83 -6.33
CA LEU A 12 12.57 -8.66 -7.49
C LEU A 12 12.64 -10.15 -7.15
N GLU A 13 13.29 -10.52 -6.04
CA GLU A 13 13.31 -11.90 -5.51
C GLU A 13 11.89 -12.38 -5.18
N TRP A 14 11.10 -11.52 -4.53
CA TRP A 14 9.73 -11.81 -4.13
C TRP A 14 8.83 -12.10 -5.33
N LEU A 15 8.87 -11.27 -6.37
CA LEU A 15 8.06 -11.47 -7.57
C LEU A 15 8.45 -12.74 -8.34
N LYS A 16 9.74 -13.11 -8.35
CA LYS A 16 10.18 -14.37 -8.94
C LYS A 16 9.63 -15.57 -8.18
N ARG A 17 9.63 -15.50 -6.85
CA ARG A 17 9.18 -16.60 -5.98
C ARG A 17 7.66 -16.72 -5.91
N PHE A 18 6.96 -15.58 -5.88
CA PHE A 18 5.51 -15.50 -5.75
C PHE A 18 4.92 -14.62 -6.86
N PRO A 19 4.92 -15.10 -8.12
CA PRO A 19 4.53 -14.30 -9.28
C PRO A 19 3.04 -13.94 -9.32
N THR A 20 2.21 -14.67 -8.58
CA THR A 20 0.76 -14.45 -8.52
C THR A 20 0.25 -14.40 -7.08
N VAL A 21 -0.91 -13.75 -6.90
CA VAL A 21 -1.61 -13.75 -5.60
C VAL A 21 -1.85 -15.18 -5.11
N SER A 22 -2.26 -16.09 -5.99
CA SER A 22 -2.48 -17.49 -5.66
C SER A 22 -1.20 -18.20 -5.21
N SER A 23 -0.05 -17.93 -5.87
CA SER A 23 1.23 -18.52 -5.46
C SER A 23 1.64 -18.09 -4.04
N LEU A 24 1.40 -16.82 -3.66
CA LEU A 24 1.64 -16.34 -2.32
C LEU A 24 0.64 -16.92 -1.30
N ALA A 25 -0.63 -17.05 -1.70
CA ALA A 25 -1.68 -17.62 -0.87
C ALA A 25 -1.37 -19.08 -0.49
N CYS A 26 -0.88 -19.88 -1.45
CA CYS A 26 -0.54 -21.29 -1.22
C CYS A 26 0.82 -21.52 -0.53
N ALA A 27 1.70 -20.52 -0.50
CA ALA A 27 3.05 -20.68 0.07
C ALA A 27 3.02 -21.01 1.57
N PRO A 28 3.95 -21.84 2.10
CA PRO A 28 4.09 -22.03 3.53
C PRO A 28 4.48 -20.73 4.26
N LYS A 29 3.96 -20.51 5.47
CA LYS A 29 4.28 -19.29 6.26
C LYS A 29 5.79 -19.10 6.48
N GLY A 30 6.52 -20.19 6.71
CA GLY A 30 7.97 -20.16 6.90
C GLY A 30 8.72 -19.65 5.67
N GLU A 31 8.28 -20.04 4.47
CA GLU A 31 8.84 -19.55 3.21
C GLU A 31 8.59 -18.06 3.00
N VAL A 32 7.37 -17.62 3.31
CA VAL A 32 6.98 -16.20 3.23
C VAL A 32 7.83 -15.35 4.19
N ILE A 33 8.02 -15.81 5.43
CA ILE A 33 8.88 -15.11 6.41
C ILE A 33 10.32 -15.09 5.92
N LYS A 34 10.85 -16.21 5.39
CA LYS A 34 12.22 -16.30 4.89
C LYS A 34 12.45 -15.32 3.73
N ALA A 35 11.54 -15.26 2.76
CA ALA A 35 11.61 -14.30 1.65
C ALA A 35 11.54 -12.84 2.11
N TRP A 36 10.89 -12.58 3.25
CA TRP A 36 10.75 -11.24 3.85
C TRP A 36 11.94 -10.80 4.71
N GLN A 37 12.90 -11.69 5.00
CA GLN A 37 14.05 -11.37 5.87
C GLN A 37 14.79 -10.13 5.37
N GLY A 38 15.11 -9.22 6.30
CA GLY A 38 15.74 -7.93 6.01
C GLY A 38 14.78 -6.77 5.72
N LEU A 39 13.48 -7.04 5.54
CA LEU A 39 12.45 -6.01 5.33
C LEU A 39 11.72 -5.60 6.63
N GLY A 40 12.29 -5.87 7.81
CA GLY A 40 11.70 -5.51 9.10
C GLY A 40 10.60 -6.48 9.53
N TYR A 41 9.47 -5.97 10.04
CA TYR A 41 8.49 -6.78 10.78
C TYR A 41 7.89 -7.95 9.98
N ASN A 42 8.13 -9.18 10.44
CA ASN A 42 7.56 -10.42 9.87
C ASN A 42 6.02 -10.41 9.85
N ARG A 43 5.39 -9.69 10.77
CA ARG A 43 3.93 -9.51 10.78
C ARG A 43 3.41 -8.93 9.47
N ARG A 44 4.17 -8.07 8.79
CA ARG A 44 3.79 -7.50 7.49
C ARG A 44 3.76 -8.57 6.39
N ALA A 45 4.73 -9.48 6.38
CA ALA A 45 4.75 -10.62 5.46
C ALA A 45 3.52 -11.51 5.64
N LEU A 46 3.18 -11.80 6.91
CA LEU A 46 2.03 -12.64 7.24
C LEU A 46 0.69 -11.94 6.95
N HIS A 47 0.60 -10.62 7.12
CA HIS A 47 -0.58 -9.87 6.71
C HIS A 47 -0.73 -9.89 5.18
N LEU A 48 0.34 -9.67 4.43
CA LEU A 48 0.31 -9.74 2.96
C LEU A 48 -0.10 -11.12 2.47
N LYS A 49 0.40 -12.20 3.11
CA LYS A 49 -0.05 -13.57 2.83
C LYS A 49 -1.54 -13.75 3.09
N ARG A 50 -2.06 -13.28 4.24
CA ARG A 50 -3.49 -13.37 4.56
C ARG A 50 -4.35 -12.57 3.59
N ALA A 51 -3.90 -11.40 3.15
CA ALA A 51 -4.57 -10.65 2.10
C ALA A 51 -4.61 -11.45 0.79
N ALA A 52 -3.52 -12.11 0.42
CA ALA A 52 -3.48 -12.98 -0.75
C ALA A 52 -4.43 -14.19 -0.61
N GLU A 53 -4.51 -14.81 0.57
CA GLU A 53 -5.49 -15.88 0.86
C GLU A 53 -6.94 -15.42 0.67
N VAL A 54 -7.28 -14.23 1.20
CA VAL A 54 -8.62 -13.62 1.02
C VAL A 54 -8.90 -13.32 -0.45
N ILE A 55 -7.94 -12.75 -1.18
CA ILE A 55 -8.09 -12.46 -2.61
C ILE A 55 -8.28 -13.76 -3.42
N ALA A 56 -7.49 -14.79 -3.13
CA ALA A 56 -7.57 -16.07 -3.83
C ALA A 56 -8.95 -16.75 -3.61
N THR A 57 -9.46 -16.71 -2.39
CA THR A 57 -10.71 -17.39 -2.00
C THR A 57 -11.96 -16.56 -2.31
N LYS A 58 -12.07 -15.36 -1.74
CA LYS A 58 -13.27 -14.52 -1.84
C LYS A 58 -13.38 -13.80 -3.19
N TYR A 59 -12.25 -13.40 -3.75
CA TYR A 59 -12.19 -12.60 -4.98
C TYR A 59 -11.67 -13.40 -6.19
N LYS A 60 -11.60 -14.74 -6.09
CA LYS A 60 -11.19 -15.65 -7.17
C LYS A 60 -9.85 -15.28 -7.82
N GLY A 61 -8.90 -14.83 -6.99
CA GLY A 61 -7.56 -14.44 -7.42
C GLY A 61 -7.46 -13.03 -8.04
N LYS A 62 -8.57 -12.29 -8.16
CA LYS A 62 -8.58 -10.93 -8.69
C LYS A 62 -8.54 -9.93 -7.54
N VAL A 63 -7.57 -9.02 -7.55
CA VAL A 63 -7.50 -7.94 -6.55
C VAL A 63 -8.76 -7.06 -6.68
N PRO A 64 -9.49 -6.80 -5.58
CA PRO A 64 -10.69 -5.95 -5.62
C PRO A 64 -10.33 -4.52 -6.01
N ARG A 65 -11.30 -3.78 -6.56
CA ARG A 65 -11.06 -2.46 -7.16
C ARG A 65 -11.57 -1.30 -6.32
N THR A 66 -12.51 -1.50 -5.41
CA THR A 66 -13.03 -0.40 -4.59
C THR A 66 -12.16 -0.16 -3.37
N LEU A 67 -12.17 1.07 -2.86
CA LEU A 67 -11.44 1.41 -1.64
C LEU A 67 -11.95 0.63 -0.43
N GLU A 68 -13.27 0.47 -0.26
CA GLU A 68 -13.80 -0.28 0.88
C GLU A 68 -13.36 -1.75 0.85
N GLU A 69 -13.40 -2.37 -0.33
CA GLU A 69 -12.96 -3.77 -0.48
C GLU A 69 -11.47 -3.91 -0.24
N LEU A 70 -10.65 -3.00 -0.78
CA LEU A 70 -9.20 -3.00 -0.54
C LEU A 70 -8.87 -2.83 0.95
N GLN A 71 -9.54 -1.92 1.65
CA GLN A 71 -9.33 -1.69 3.09
C GLN A 71 -9.83 -2.85 3.96
N SER A 72 -10.77 -3.66 3.46
CA SER A 72 -11.20 -4.88 4.15
C SER A 72 -10.13 -5.97 4.17
N LEU A 73 -9.09 -5.86 3.34
CA LEU A 73 -8.02 -6.85 3.27
C LEU A 73 -7.06 -6.74 4.48
N PRO A 74 -6.60 -7.88 5.04
CA PRO A 74 -5.66 -7.90 6.16
C PRO A 74 -4.40 -7.03 5.95
N GLY A 75 -4.24 -6.02 6.81
CA GLY A 75 -3.06 -5.15 6.80
C GLY A 75 -3.05 -4.07 5.72
N ILE A 76 -4.15 -3.88 4.99
CA ILE A 76 -4.31 -2.79 4.03
C ILE A 76 -5.10 -1.66 4.69
N GLY A 77 -4.44 -0.53 4.92
CA GLY A 77 -5.05 0.67 5.49
C GLY A 77 -5.42 1.72 4.42
N PRO A 78 -5.87 2.92 4.84
CA PRO A 78 -6.24 4.01 3.93
C PRO A 78 -5.15 4.38 2.93
N TYR A 79 -3.89 4.49 3.38
CA TYR A 79 -2.76 4.77 2.49
C TYR A 79 -2.58 3.66 1.44
N THR A 80 -2.45 2.40 1.86
CA THR A 80 -2.12 1.29 0.95
C THR A 80 -3.26 1.03 -0.04
N SER A 81 -4.52 1.15 0.41
CA SER A 81 -5.68 1.04 -0.49
C SER A 81 -5.70 2.16 -1.54
N GLY A 82 -5.46 3.41 -1.13
CA GLY A 82 -5.32 4.55 -2.04
C GLY A 82 -4.18 4.37 -3.05
N ALA A 83 -3.02 3.91 -2.59
CA ALA A 83 -1.87 3.62 -3.46
C ALA A 83 -2.18 2.50 -4.47
N ILE A 84 -2.84 1.42 -4.05
CA ILE A 84 -3.27 0.35 -4.97
C ILE A 84 -4.26 0.92 -6.01
N ALA A 85 -5.26 1.67 -5.56
CA ALA A 85 -6.26 2.25 -6.45
C ALA A 85 -5.64 3.20 -7.49
N ALA A 86 -4.72 4.06 -7.06
CA ALA A 86 -4.02 4.99 -7.93
C ALA A 86 -3.07 4.27 -8.90
N PHE A 87 -2.15 3.44 -8.40
CA PHE A 87 -1.08 2.87 -9.23
C PHE A 87 -1.50 1.64 -10.04
N ALA A 88 -2.35 0.77 -9.49
CA ALA A 88 -2.77 -0.46 -10.18
C ALA A 88 -4.04 -0.27 -11.03
N PHE A 89 -4.92 0.67 -10.65
CA PHE A 89 -6.21 0.87 -11.32
C PHE A 89 -6.40 2.26 -11.93
N GLY A 90 -5.41 3.14 -11.84
CA GLY A 90 -5.46 4.48 -12.46
C GLY A 90 -6.54 5.39 -11.87
N MET A 91 -6.98 5.13 -10.65
CA MET A 91 -8.02 5.95 -10.02
C MET A 91 -7.44 7.28 -9.55
N ASN A 92 -8.06 8.38 -9.98
CA ASN A 92 -7.73 9.73 -9.52
C ASN A 92 -8.33 9.96 -8.13
N LEU A 93 -7.63 9.50 -7.09
CA LEU A 93 -8.07 9.56 -5.70
C LEU A 93 -7.02 10.25 -4.83
N PRO A 94 -7.42 11.12 -3.89
CA PRO A 94 -6.51 11.75 -2.96
C PRO A 94 -6.03 10.71 -1.94
N PHE A 95 -4.73 10.64 -1.70
CA PHE A 95 -4.18 9.93 -0.55
C PHE A 95 -2.97 10.70 0.00
N ILE A 96 -2.65 10.46 1.27
CA ILE A 96 -1.49 11.07 1.92
C ILE A 96 -0.49 9.99 2.29
N GLU A 97 0.77 10.26 1.93
CA GLU A 97 1.93 9.59 2.49
C GLU A 97 2.93 10.61 3.04
N THR A 98 4.03 10.15 3.63
CA THR A 98 4.99 10.98 4.33
C THR A 98 5.56 12.13 3.48
N ASN A 99 5.90 11.92 2.21
CA ASN A 99 6.47 12.98 1.36
C ASN A 99 5.39 13.97 0.89
N ILE A 100 4.22 13.49 0.43
CA ILE A 100 3.05 14.33 0.15
C ILE A 100 2.76 15.21 1.38
N ARG A 101 2.67 14.59 2.56
CA ARG A 101 2.46 15.33 3.81
C ARG A 101 3.50 16.41 4.03
N THR A 102 4.78 16.08 3.87
CA THR A 102 5.92 17.00 4.04
C THR A 102 5.81 18.21 3.12
N VAL A 103 5.52 17.99 1.83
CA VAL A 103 5.36 19.06 0.84
C VAL A 103 4.22 20.00 1.24
N PHE A 104 3.04 19.46 1.53
CA PHE A 104 1.89 20.29 1.88
C PHE A 104 2.10 21.07 3.19
N ILE A 105 2.70 20.44 4.21
CA ILE A 105 3.06 21.14 5.46
C ILE A 105 4.04 22.28 5.19
N HIS A 106 5.08 22.03 4.40
CA HIS A 106 6.11 23.02 4.10
C HIS A 106 5.56 24.27 3.38
N PHE A 107 4.66 24.08 2.41
CA PHE A 107 4.16 25.19 1.58
C PHE A 107 2.91 25.88 2.15
N PHE A 108 2.00 25.14 2.81
CA PHE A 108 0.68 25.67 3.17
C PHE A 108 0.44 25.83 4.68
N PHE A 109 1.31 25.27 5.54
CA PHE A 109 1.08 25.26 6.99
C PHE A 109 2.29 25.77 7.80
N ARG A 110 3.07 26.70 7.23
CA ARG A 110 4.21 27.33 7.93
C ARG A 110 3.76 27.94 9.25
N GLY A 111 4.50 27.66 10.33
CA GLY A 111 4.22 28.16 11.67
C GLY A 111 3.17 27.38 12.48
N LYS A 112 2.43 26.43 11.88
CA LYS A 112 1.56 25.53 12.65
C LYS A 112 2.38 24.42 13.32
N LYS A 113 2.19 24.25 14.63
CA LYS A 113 2.83 23.18 15.42
C LYS A 113 2.23 21.79 15.19
N LYS A 114 0.95 21.72 14.80
CA LYS A 114 0.24 20.47 14.53
C LYS A 114 -0.69 20.68 13.33
N VAL A 115 -0.60 19.79 12.36
CA VAL A 115 -1.43 19.80 11.15
C VAL A 115 -2.08 18.42 11.03
N ARG A 116 -3.41 18.40 11.00
CA ARG A 116 -4.19 17.16 10.88
C ARG A 116 -4.21 16.67 9.43
N ASP A 117 -4.39 15.37 9.24
CA ASP A 117 -4.43 14.75 7.90
C ASP A 117 -5.60 15.29 7.09
N GLU A 118 -6.73 15.59 7.73
CA GLU A 118 -7.92 16.13 7.09
C GLU A 118 -7.66 17.50 6.45
N GLU A 119 -6.91 18.37 7.14
CA GLU A 119 -6.52 19.69 6.62
C GLU A 119 -5.61 19.58 5.39
N ILE A 120 -4.75 18.56 5.36
CA ILE A 120 -3.88 18.30 4.22
C ILE A 120 -4.67 17.68 3.07
N LEU A 121 -5.58 16.74 3.36
CA LEU A 121 -6.41 16.06 2.37
C LEU A 121 -7.27 17.07 1.59
N GLU A 122 -7.83 18.08 2.25
CA GLU A 122 -8.57 19.15 1.59
C GLU A 122 -7.75 19.86 0.49
N LEU A 123 -6.46 20.10 0.72
CA LEU A 123 -5.58 20.70 -0.26
C LEU A 123 -5.12 19.69 -1.34
N VAL A 124 -4.88 18.44 -0.96
CA VAL A 124 -4.55 17.36 -1.91
C VAL A 124 -5.68 17.15 -2.91
N VAL A 125 -6.93 17.13 -2.45
CA VAL A 125 -8.12 17.02 -3.32
C VAL A 125 -8.13 18.14 -4.36
N ARG A 126 -7.86 19.38 -3.95
CA ARG A 126 -7.83 20.54 -4.85
C ARG A 126 -6.66 20.50 -5.85
N ALA A 127 -5.59 19.79 -5.51
CA ALA A 127 -4.42 19.65 -6.37
C ALA A 127 -4.55 18.49 -7.38
N LEU A 128 -5.57 17.63 -7.26
CA LEU A 128 -5.82 16.60 -8.26
C LEU A 128 -6.19 17.26 -9.59
N PRO A 129 -5.65 16.77 -10.72
CA PRO A 129 -6.09 17.24 -12.02
C PRO A 129 -7.59 17.00 -12.16
N ASN A 130 -8.34 18.02 -12.57
CA ASN A 130 -9.73 17.84 -12.99
C ASN A 130 -9.73 16.75 -14.07
N LYS A 131 -10.65 15.79 -13.97
CA LYS A 131 -10.88 14.83 -15.06
C LYS A 131 -11.11 15.65 -16.33
N VAL A 132 -10.18 15.56 -17.27
CA VAL A 132 -10.42 15.93 -18.67
C VAL A 132 -11.38 14.91 -19.26
#